data_AF-A0A974AHG5-F1
#
_entry.id   AF-A0A974AHG5-F1
#
_cell.length_a   1.000
_cell.length_b   1.000
_cell.length_c   1.000
_cell.angle_alpha   90.00
_cell.angle_beta   90.00
_cell.angle_gamma   90.00
#
_symmetry.space_group_name_H-M   'P 1'
#
loop_
_entity.id
_entity.type
_entity.pdbx_description
1 polymer ?
#
loop_
_entity_poly.entity_id
_entity_poly.type
_entity_poly.pdbx_seq_one_letter_code
_entity_poly.pdbx_strand_id
1 'polypeptide(L)'
;MRAPFSSEFDPSEEAEGSTDPLGLLPSYERLADRLLPAVTVRMGHPRFVTAIAVGARLLDDWDDDAVAADGITPPWLVWEWFVVEAFVRSQNSPSARSGVPGIQKVRRALRDQRPVCATAYLKTPNAFGFTGVFRRLAYRVGIITDDGALDDGGYELVSAWATDQGLDGFLDGSGGAGHAFRERLRRAVAQGMDKGHTTYQSGEFWRELASRLDPTAPGRREKTILTERILSRAGDAEMIAHLKDALVGQGGVSGRDHEASFLRKLARKAPAELQQLLTAIDAYEMFGRVITDAFDGLRYCASSNGGAPVGAQIFSATKSAQSALALLAPSLARVRSHPTLLEWEHDEKGIAQAVDRFDEVRTTADLFDAILHHHDQVQSKKPPHGKRAWFERGPHGRVVLRAGYTLPEPPSGKGGYVHEYRIPTFSGFLSDLGVLQ
;
A
#
# COMPACT_ATOMS: atom_id res chain seq x y z
N MET A 1 -30.15 -0.68 35.81
CA MET A 1 -29.53 -1.53 34.78
C MET A 1 -29.22 -0.62 33.59
N ARG A 2 -27.96 -0.23 33.37
CA ARG A 2 -27.56 0.56 32.20
C ARG A 2 -27.35 -0.40 31.03
N ALA A 3 -28.03 -0.17 29.91
CA ALA A 3 -27.82 -0.92 28.68
C ALA A 3 -26.35 -0.78 28.24
N PRO A 4 -25.73 -1.85 27.71
CA PRO A 4 -24.37 -1.77 27.20
C PRO A 4 -24.30 -0.74 26.06
N PHE A 5 -23.36 0.18 26.17
CA PHE A 5 -23.02 1.10 25.07
C PHE A 5 -22.40 0.27 23.94
N SER A 6 -23.04 0.28 22.78
CA SER A 6 -22.41 -0.17 21.54
C SER A 6 -21.25 0.77 21.25
N SER A 7 -20.02 0.27 21.27
CA SER A 7 -18.89 1.00 20.70
C SER A 7 -19.22 1.35 19.25
N GLU A 8 -18.89 2.57 18.83
CA GLU A 8 -18.91 2.93 17.40
C GLU A 8 -18.12 1.88 16.62
N PHE A 9 -18.76 1.40 15.56
CA PHE A 9 -18.27 0.37 14.65
C PHE A 9 -16.91 0.77 14.07
N ASP A 10 -15.90 -0.08 14.24
CA ASP A 10 -14.57 0.05 13.62
C ASP A 10 -14.53 -0.83 12.35
N PRO A 11 -14.59 -0.25 11.14
CA PRO A 11 -14.56 -1.02 9.89
C PRO A 11 -13.23 -1.80 9.69
N SER A 12 -12.20 -1.54 10.51
CA SER A 12 -10.94 -2.29 10.46
C SER A 12 -11.00 -3.64 11.20
N GLU A 13 -12.05 -3.91 11.98
CA GLU A 13 -12.25 -5.19 12.66
C GLU A 13 -13.00 -6.24 11.82
N GLU A 14 -13.51 -5.87 10.64
CA GLU A 14 -14.40 -6.72 9.82
C GLU A 14 -13.70 -7.73 8.90
N ALA A 15 -12.38 -7.86 8.91
CA ALA A 15 -11.70 -8.79 8.01
C ALA A 15 -11.78 -10.25 8.47
N GLU A 16 -13.00 -10.80 8.60
CA GLU A 16 -13.26 -12.24 8.66
C GLU A 16 -12.99 -12.94 7.29
N GLY A 17 -12.53 -12.18 6.29
CA GLY A 17 -12.29 -12.62 4.92
C GLY A 17 -10.97 -12.12 4.35
N SER A 18 -10.39 -12.93 3.46
CA SER A 18 -9.28 -12.50 2.62
C SER A 18 -9.73 -11.44 1.62
N THR A 19 -8.97 -10.36 1.49
CA THR A 19 -9.23 -9.19 0.63
C THR A 19 -9.25 -9.46 -0.89
N ASP A 20 -8.88 -10.67 -1.31
CA ASP A 20 -8.80 -11.05 -2.73
C ASP A 20 -9.73 -12.24 -3.04
N PRO A 21 -11.04 -12.02 -3.30
CA PRO A 21 -11.99 -13.09 -3.51
C PRO A 21 -11.71 -13.95 -4.75
N LEU A 22 -10.98 -13.41 -5.71
CA LEU A 22 -10.82 -13.96 -7.06
C LEU A 22 -9.37 -14.35 -7.39
N GLY A 23 -8.42 -14.19 -6.46
CA GLY A 23 -7.03 -14.61 -6.69
C GLY A 23 -6.30 -13.72 -7.67
N LEU A 24 -6.73 -12.46 -7.81
CA LEU A 24 -6.18 -11.50 -8.77
C LEU A 24 -5.01 -10.69 -8.17
N LEU A 25 -4.84 -10.68 -6.85
CA LEU A 25 -3.81 -9.87 -6.22
C LEU A 25 -2.38 -10.29 -6.61
N PRO A 26 -2.00 -11.59 -6.66
CA PRO A 26 -0.61 -11.98 -6.94
C PRO A 26 -0.10 -11.57 -8.33
N SER A 27 -0.91 -11.78 -9.38
CA SER A 27 -0.55 -11.39 -10.75
C SER A 27 -0.45 -9.86 -10.88
N TYR A 28 -1.36 -9.13 -10.24
CA TYR A 28 -1.26 -7.67 -10.14
C TYR A 28 0.04 -7.23 -9.47
N GLU A 29 0.38 -7.80 -8.29
CA GLU A 29 1.56 -7.39 -7.54
C GLU A 29 2.84 -7.60 -8.34
N ARG A 30 2.94 -8.71 -9.08
CA ARG A 30 4.07 -9.00 -9.98
C ARG A 30 4.17 -8.04 -11.16
N LEU A 31 3.05 -7.65 -11.77
CA LEU A 31 3.04 -6.65 -12.84
C LEU A 31 3.41 -5.26 -12.30
N ALA A 32 2.90 -4.90 -11.12
CA ALA A 32 3.23 -3.63 -10.47
C ALA A 32 4.69 -3.58 -10.00
N ASP A 33 5.25 -4.71 -9.54
CA ASP A 33 6.68 -4.84 -9.19
C ASP A 33 7.60 -4.73 -10.42
N ARG A 34 7.16 -5.15 -11.61
CA ARG A 34 7.90 -4.90 -12.85
C ARG A 34 7.91 -3.42 -13.24
N LEU A 35 6.86 -2.67 -12.91
CA LEU A 35 6.73 -1.26 -13.27
C LEU A 35 7.48 -0.33 -12.29
N LEU A 36 7.24 -0.50 -10.99
CA LEU A 36 7.76 0.37 -9.93
C LEU A 36 8.12 -0.46 -8.68
N PRO A 37 9.18 -1.29 -8.73
CA PRO A 37 9.47 -2.30 -7.69
C PRO A 37 9.65 -1.72 -6.29
N ALA A 38 10.23 -0.53 -6.17
CA ALA A 38 10.51 0.10 -4.89
C ALA A 38 9.30 0.83 -4.28
N VAL A 39 8.29 1.17 -5.08
CA VAL A 39 7.13 1.97 -4.67
C VAL A 39 5.94 1.05 -4.35
N THR A 40 5.09 1.43 -3.41
CA THR A 40 3.82 0.72 -3.14
C THR A 40 2.68 1.71 -2.99
N VAL A 41 1.45 1.28 -3.26
CA VAL A 41 0.23 2.10 -3.16
C VAL A 41 -0.05 2.64 -1.75
N ARG A 42 0.62 2.11 -0.72
CA ARG A 42 0.46 2.53 0.68
C ARG A 42 1.37 3.68 1.07
N MET A 43 2.32 4.05 0.22
CA MET A 43 3.24 5.15 0.50
C MET A 43 2.55 6.49 0.22
N GLY A 44 2.57 7.38 1.21
CA GLY A 44 2.10 8.76 1.08
C GLY A 44 3.22 9.70 0.65
N HIS A 45 4.11 10.04 1.60
CA HIS A 45 5.16 11.03 1.40
C HIS A 45 6.56 10.38 1.35
N PRO A 46 7.39 10.66 0.34
CA PRO A 46 8.71 10.03 0.21
C PRO A 46 9.67 10.45 1.33
N ARG A 47 9.39 11.57 2.02
CA ARG A 47 10.20 12.07 3.14
C ARG A 47 10.24 11.13 4.36
N PHE A 48 9.34 10.15 4.46
CA PHE A 48 9.49 9.11 5.47
C PHE A 48 10.80 8.31 5.32
N VAL A 49 11.38 8.27 4.12
CA VAL A 49 12.73 7.73 3.89
C VAL A 49 13.80 8.53 4.64
N THR A 50 13.67 9.87 4.72
CA THR A 50 14.55 10.69 5.56
C THR A 50 14.37 10.37 7.04
N ALA A 51 13.13 10.20 7.51
CA ALA A 51 12.88 9.83 8.91
C ALA A 51 13.47 8.45 9.26
N ILE A 52 13.46 7.50 8.32
CA ILE A 52 14.14 6.21 8.44
C ILE A 52 15.66 6.41 8.51
N ALA A 53 16.25 7.20 7.62
CA ALA A 53 17.70 7.45 7.60
C ALA A 53 18.20 8.14 8.88
N VAL A 54 17.46 9.15 9.35
CA VAL A 54 17.72 9.80 10.64
C VAL A 54 17.62 8.79 11.78
N GLY A 55 16.61 7.91 11.75
CA GLY A 55 16.46 6.79 12.67
C GLY A 55 17.67 5.86 12.65
N ALA A 56 18.08 5.36 11.49
CA ALA A 56 19.23 4.48 11.34
C ALA A 56 20.47 5.10 12.02
N ARG A 57 20.80 6.36 11.68
CA ARG A 57 21.94 7.07 12.29
C ARG A 57 21.85 7.18 13.82
N LEU A 58 20.64 7.41 14.34
CA LEU A 58 20.42 7.50 15.78
C LEU A 58 20.67 6.16 16.46
N LEU A 59 20.39 5.06 15.78
CA LEU A 59 20.31 3.72 16.32
C LEU A 59 21.57 2.88 16.12
N ASP A 60 22.59 3.40 15.44
CA ASP A 60 23.85 2.69 15.11
C ASP A 60 24.61 2.04 16.29
N ASP A 61 24.29 2.41 17.55
CA ASP A 61 24.95 1.84 18.74
C ASP A 61 24.13 0.73 19.43
N TRP A 62 22.96 0.38 18.91
CA TRP A 62 22.20 -0.78 19.39
C TRP A 62 22.55 -2.02 18.55
N ASP A 63 22.69 -3.16 19.24
CA ASP A 63 22.85 -4.45 18.58
C ASP A 63 21.60 -4.84 17.77
N ASP A 64 21.77 -5.67 16.74
CA ASP A 64 20.68 -6.11 15.85
C ASP A 64 19.56 -6.86 16.57
N ASP A 65 19.88 -7.53 17.69
CA ASP A 65 18.94 -8.27 18.53
C ASP A 65 18.40 -7.46 19.72
N ALA A 66 18.75 -6.16 19.80
CA ALA A 66 18.26 -5.29 20.85
C ALA A 66 16.74 -5.21 20.82
N VAL A 67 16.14 -5.41 21.99
CA VAL A 67 14.70 -5.25 22.22
C VAL A 67 14.46 -4.42 23.48
N ALA A 68 13.36 -3.69 23.49
CA ALA A 68 12.93 -2.89 24.64
C ALA A 68 12.56 -3.80 25.83
N ALA A 69 12.25 -3.19 26.97
CA ALA A 69 11.89 -3.89 28.21
C ALA A 69 10.66 -4.80 28.10
N ASP A 70 9.87 -4.69 27.04
CA ASP A 70 8.76 -5.61 26.73
C ASP A 70 9.20 -6.92 26.06
N GLY A 71 10.49 -7.05 25.73
CA GLY A 71 11.12 -8.24 25.15
C GLY A 71 10.81 -8.47 23.67
N ILE A 72 10.11 -7.54 22.99
CA ILE A 72 9.67 -7.74 21.60
C ILE A 72 9.83 -6.50 20.71
N THR A 73 9.95 -5.30 21.29
CA THR A 73 9.96 -4.06 20.51
C THR A 73 11.38 -3.67 20.12
N PRO A 74 11.73 -3.61 18.83
CA PRO A 74 13.05 -3.18 18.39
C PRO A 74 13.24 -1.64 18.46
N PRO A 75 14.49 -1.13 18.47
CA PRO A 75 14.78 0.30 18.58
C PRO A 75 14.14 1.18 17.51
N TRP A 76 14.10 0.71 16.25
CA TRP A 76 13.50 1.46 15.15
C TRP A 76 12.00 1.70 15.37
N LEU A 77 11.30 0.79 16.07
CA LEU A 77 9.89 0.92 16.36
C LEU A 77 9.65 1.94 17.49
N VAL A 78 10.52 1.97 18.50
CA VAL A 78 10.50 3.02 19.53
C VAL A 78 10.75 4.40 18.90
N TRP A 79 11.72 4.51 18.01
CA TRP A 79 11.96 5.72 17.22
C TRP A 79 10.70 6.16 16.46
N GLU A 80 10.08 5.23 15.73
CA GLU A 80 8.84 5.48 15.00
C GLU A 80 7.72 6.01 15.92
N TRP A 81 7.57 5.47 17.14
CA TRP A 81 6.59 5.98 18.09
C TRP A 81 6.83 7.44 18.47
N PHE A 82 8.08 7.83 18.74
CA PHE A 82 8.41 9.22 19.05
C PHE A 82 8.11 10.16 17.87
N VAL A 83 8.42 9.75 16.63
CA VAL A 83 8.13 10.56 15.43
C VAL A 83 6.62 10.75 15.25
N VAL A 84 5.84 9.66 15.30
CA VAL A 84 4.39 9.74 15.09
C VAL A 84 3.70 10.48 16.25
N GLU A 85 4.16 10.29 17.50
CA GLU A 85 3.68 11.02 18.67
C GLU A 85 3.98 12.52 18.56
N ALA A 86 5.14 12.90 18.05
CA ALA A 86 5.48 14.31 17.79
C ALA A 86 4.47 14.96 16.83
N PHE A 87 4.10 14.28 15.74
CA PHE A 87 3.09 14.79 14.80
C PHE A 87 1.71 14.92 15.43
N VAL A 88 1.30 14.00 16.31
CA VAL A 88 0.00 14.10 16.99
C VAL A 88 -0.01 15.22 18.03
N ARG A 89 1.06 15.38 18.80
CA ARG A 89 1.17 16.42 19.83
C ARG A 89 1.31 17.82 19.22
N SER A 90 1.96 17.93 18.07
CA SER A 90 2.15 19.19 17.36
C SER A 90 0.97 19.46 16.43
N GLN A 91 -0.16 19.90 17.00
CA GLN A 91 -1.44 20.17 16.30
C GLN A 91 -1.34 21.12 15.09
N ASN A 92 -0.23 21.85 14.94
CA ASN A 92 0.03 22.78 13.84
C ASN A 92 0.79 22.17 12.66
N SER A 93 1.25 20.92 12.72
CA SER A 93 1.93 20.30 11.57
C SER A 93 0.91 19.95 10.48
N PRO A 94 1.15 20.33 9.20
CA PRO A 94 0.42 19.81 8.04
C PRO A 94 0.22 18.28 8.06
N SER A 95 1.22 17.52 8.52
CA SER A 95 1.14 16.06 8.67
C SER A 95 0.12 15.57 9.71
N ALA A 96 -0.28 16.42 10.65
CA ALA A 96 -1.40 16.16 11.55
C ALA A 96 -2.74 16.16 10.81
N ARG A 97 -2.81 16.46 9.50
CA ARG A 97 -4.07 16.54 8.76
C ARG A 97 -4.35 15.29 7.92
N SER A 98 -3.35 14.57 7.41
CA SER A 98 -3.52 13.23 6.80
C SER A 98 -2.16 12.59 6.42
N GLY A 99 -2.14 11.29 6.12
CA GLY A 99 -1.03 10.66 5.38
C GLY A 99 0.11 10.03 6.19
N VAL A 100 0.00 9.98 7.52
CA VAL A 100 1.00 9.37 8.41
C VAL A 100 0.57 7.96 8.85
N PRO A 101 1.30 6.90 8.50
CA PRO A 101 1.01 5.54 8.98
C PRO A 101 1.01 5.44 10.52
N GLY A 102 -0.01 4.79 11.08
CA GLY A 102 -0.17 4.61 12.53
C GLY A 102 -0.68 5.82 13.33
N ILE A 103 -0.87 7.00 12.71
CA ILE A 103 -1.25 8.24 13.43
C ILE A 103 -2.56 8.12 14.22
N GLN A 104 -3.54 7.38 13.71
CA GLN A 104 -4.84 7.22 14.37
C GLN A 104 -4.73 6.39 15.66
N LYS A 105 -3.84 5.40 15.69
CA LYS A 105 -3.60 4.59 16.89
C LYS A 105 -2.88 5.40 17.97
N VAL A 106 -1.90 6.22 17.58
CA VAL A 106 -1.24 7.17 18.49
C VAL A 106 -2.22 8.21 19.03
N ARG A 107 -3.09 8.78 18.19
CA ARG A 107 -4.17 9.69 18.65
C ARG A 107 -5.08 9.05 19.68
N ARG A 108 -5.44 7.79 19.48
CA ARG A 108 -6.26 7.03 20.43
C ARG A 108 -5.51 6.82 21.74
N ALA A 109 -4.26 6.36 21.69
CA ALA A 109 -3.42 6.16 22.88
C ALA A 109 -3.31 7.44 23.72
N LEU A 110 -3.02 8.59 23.09
CA LEU A 110 -2.90 9.87 23.79
C LEU A 110 -4.23 10.38 24.35
N ARG A 111 -5.35 10.17 23.63
CA ARG A 111 -6.69 10.51 24.12
C ARG A 111 -7.05 9.70 25.37
N ASP A 112 -6.66 8.43 25.38
CA ASP A 112 -6.84 7.51 26.49
C ASP A 112 -5.80 7.72 27.61
N GLN A 113 -4.97 8.77 27.50
CA GLN A 113 -3.90 9.12 28.44
C GLN A 113 -2.90 7.99 28.67
N ARG A 114 -2.62 7.20 27.63
CA ARG A 114 -1.64 6.10 27.63
C ARG A 114 -0.42 6.48 26.80
N PRO A 115 0.79 6.02 27.19
CA PRO A 115 1.96 6.14 26.34
C PRO A 115 1.79 5.26 25.08
N VAL A 116 2.53 5.58 24.03
CA VAL A 116 2.59 4.72 22.84
C VAL A 116 3.50 3.54 23.15
N CYS A 117 2.98 2.33 22.93
CA CYS A 117 3.68 1.08 23.18
C CYS A 117 3.17 -0.01 22.22
N ALA A 118 3.75 -1.21 22.28
CA ALA A 118 3.40 -2.34 21.40
C ALA A 118 1.89 -2.65 21.39
N THR A 119 1.23 -2.56 22.57
CA THR A 119 -0.20 -2.85 22.70
C THR A 119 -1.12 -1.72 22.23
N ALA A 120 -0.62 -0.48 22.20
CA ALA A 120 -1.41 0.72 21.91
C ALA A 120 -1.17 1.28 20.48
N TYR A 121 -0.18 0.77 19.76
CA TYR A 121 0.19 1.21 18.41
C TYR A 121 -0.41 0.32 17.31
N LEU A 122 0.41 -0.47 16.60
CA LEU A 122 0.03 -1.31 15.48
C LEU A 122 0.30 -2.78 15.80
N LYS A 123 -0.64 -3.66 15.44
CA LYS A 123 -0.45 -5.12 15.57
C LYS A 123 0.64 -5.67 14.63
N THR A 124 0.86 -5.01 13.49
CA THR A 124 1.83 -5.43 12.48
C THR A 124 2.58 -4.20 11.94
N PRO A 125 3.45 -3.59 12.75
CA PRO A 125 4.14 -2.34 12.40
C PRO A 125 5.05 -2.50 11.17
N ASN A 126 5.61 -3.70 10.94
CA ASN A 126 6.36 -4.03 9.73
C ASN A 126 5.54 -3.87 8.43
N ALA A 127 4.21 -3.92 8.50
CA ALA A 127 3.33 -3.80 7.34
C ALA A 127 2.54 -2.47 7.28
N PHE A 128 2.36 -1.81 8.42
CA PHE A 128 1.46 -0.66 8.56
C PHE A 128 2.10 0.56 9.25
N GLY A 129 3.28 0.41 9.83
CA GLY A 129 4.10 1.50 10.35
C GLY A 129 4.83 2.22 9.23
N PHE A 130 5.30 3.45 9.44
CA PHE A 130 5.96 4.17 8.34
C PHE A 130 7.29 3.52 7.98
N THR A 131 8.06 3.03 8.96
CA THR A 131 9.28 2.27 8.71
C THR A 131 8.95 1.03 7.88
N GLY A 132 7.94 0.26 8.28
CA GLY A 132 7.50 -0.92 7.53
C GLY A 132 7.06 -0.63 6.10
N VAL A 133 6.23 0.39 5.90
CA VAL A 133 5.72 0.80 4.58
C VAL A 133 6.84 1.31 3.67
N PHE A 134 7.81 2.06 4.20
CA PHE A 134 8.86 2.71 3.41
C PHE A 134 10.19 1.94 3.39
N ARG A 135 10.37 0.87 4.17
CA ARG A 135 11.61 0.08 4.22
C ARG A 135 12.06 -0.39 2.85
N ARG A 136 11.11 -0.89 2.04
CA ARG A 136 11.40 -1.34 0.67
C ARG A 136 11.97 -0.21 -0.18
N LEU A 137 11.38 0.98 -0.12
CA LEU A 137 11.86 2.14 -0.86
C LEU A 137 13.25 2.57 -0.38
N ALA A 138 13.42 2.72 0.94
CA ALA A 138 14.67 3.12 1.56
C ALA A 138 15.82 2.17 1.20
N TYR A 139 15.57 0.86 1.26
CA TYR A 139 16.54 -0.15 0.84
C TYR A 139 16.88 -0.05 -0.65
N ARG A 140 15.86 -0.10 -1.52
CA ARG A 140 16.06 -0.12 -2.99
C ARG A 140 16.77 1.13 -3.51
N VAL A 141 16.53 2.29 -2.89
CA VAL A 141 17.16 3.55 -3.31
C VAL A 141 18.51 3.81 -2.64
N GLY A 142 19.04 2.84 -1.86
CA GLY A 142 20.37 2.89 -1.23
C GLY A 142 20.46 3.89 -0.08
N ILE A 143 19.41 3.96 0.74
CA ILE A 143 19.37 4.79 1.96
C ILE A 143 19.70 3.96 3.19
N ILE A 144 19.22 2.72 3.22
CA ILE A 144 19.55 1.75 4.26
C ILE A 144 20.00 0.44 3.62
N THR A 145 20.82 -0.30 4.35
CA THR A 145 21.24 -1.67 4.06
C THR A 145 20.16 -2.69 4.49
N ASP A 146 20.38 -3.97 4.18
CA ASP A 146 19.45 -5.06 4.51
C ASP A 146 19.22 -5.28 6.02
N ASP A 147 20.24 -4.98 6.82
CA ASP A 147 20.20 -4.97 8.30
C ASP A 147 19.54 -3.69 8.87
N GLY A 148 19.36 -2.65 8.05
CA GLY A 148 18.72 -1.39 8.43
C GLY A 148 19.69 -0.30 8.88
N ALA A 149 21.01 -0.51 8.77
CA ALA A 149 22.01 0.54 8.94
C ALA A 149 21.97 1.54 7.76
N LEU A 150 22.67 2.67 7.90
CA LEU A 150 22.81 3.64 6.80
C LEU A 150 23.69 3.08 5.67
N ASP A 151 23.18 3.21 4.45
CA ASP A 151 23.98 3.05 3.22
C ASP A 151 24.53 4.43 2.77
N ASP A 152 25.39 4.46 1.74
CA ASP A 152 26.05 5.67 1.23
C ASP A 152 25.05 6.80 0.92
N GLY A 153 23.94 6.47 0.24
CA GLY A 153 22.89 7.44 -0.06
C GLY A 153 22.15 7.93 1.19
N GLY A 154 22.15 7.13 2.25
CA GLY A 154 21.60 7.49 3.55
C GLY A 154 22.46 8.53 4.27
N TYR A 155 23.79 8.37 4.25
CA TYR A 155 24.72 9.39 4.76
C TYR A 155 24.56 10.72 4.01
N GLU A 156 24.46 10.69 2.69
CA GLU A 156 24.19 11.87 1.86
C GLU A 156 22.85 12.52 2.21
N LEU A 157 21.79 11.72 2.36
CA LEU A 157 20.45 12.22 2.68
C LEU A 157 20.40 12.88 4.06
N VAL A 158 20.99 12.26 5.08
CA VAL A 158 21.03 12.82 6.44
C VAL A 158 21.87 14.10 6.47
N SER A 159 22.99 14.15 5.73
CA SER A 159 23.82 15.36 5.60
C SER A 159 23.05 16.50 4.94
N ALA A 160 22.34 16.22 3.85
CA ALA A 160 21.52 17.20 3.13
C ALA A 160 20.37 17.74 4.02
N TRP A 161 19.66 16.85 4.71
CA TRP A 161 18.62 17.19 5.67
C TRP A 161 19.15 18.05 6.83
N ALA A 162 20.28 17.66 7.42
CA ALA A 162 20.89 18.39 8.52
C ALA A 162 21.32 19.80 8.09
N THR A 163 21.93 19.92 6.92
CA THR A 163 22.36 21.20 6.34
C THR A 163 21.18 22.13 6.08
N ASP A 164 20.09 21.63 5.51
CA ASP A 164 18.88 22.42 5.27
C ASP A 164 18.25 22.95 6.56
N GLN A 165 18.57 22.35 7.70
CA GLN A 165 18.01 22.70 9.01
C GLN A 165 19.01 23.32 9.99
N GLY A 166 20.23 23.62 9.55
CA GLY A 166 21.29 24.18 10.39
C GLY A 166 21.68 23.25 11.55
N LEU A 167 21.65 21.94 11.32
CA LEU A 167 21.98 20.90 12.30
C LEU A 167 23.44 20.44 12.17
N ASP A 168 24.37 21.38 12.28
CA ASP A 168 25.80 21.08 12.25
C ASP A 168 26.17 20.06 13.34
N GLY A 169 26.99 19.08 12.98
CA GLY A 169 27.43 18.02 13.87
C GLY A 169 26.43 16.88 14.08
N PHE A 170 25.29 16.84 13.37
CA PHE A 170 24.33 15.74 13.51
C PHE A 170 24.95 14.40 13.08
N LEU A 171 25.62 14.35 11.92
CA LEU A 171 26.11 13.09 11.35
C LEU A 171 27.39 12.60 12.03
N ASP A 172 28.40 13.46 12.11
CA ASP A 172 29.76 13.15 12.60
C ASP A 172 29.94 13.36 14.11
N GLY A 173 29.00 14.03 14.78
CA GLY A 173 29.09 14.36 16.20
C GLY A 173 30.02 15.55 16.49
N SER A 174 30.39 16.35 15.50
CA SER A 174 31.29 17.50 15.66
C SER A 174 30.61 18.69 16.38
N GLY A 175 30.18 18.51 17.63
CA GLY A 175 29.54 19.56 18.43
C GLY A 175 28.35 20.26 17.74
N GLY A 176 27.92 21.42 18.24
CA GLY A 176 26.88 22.22 17.58
C GLY A 176 25.44 21.74 17.81
N ALA A 177 24.51 22.38 17.09
CA ALA A 177 23.07 22.20 17.28
C ALA A 177 22.59 20.81 16.83
N GLY A 178 23.19 20.25 15.78
CA GLY A 178 22.94 18.90 15.29
C GLY A 178 23.31 17.84 16.30
N HIS A 179 24.53 17.90 16.83
CA HIS A 179 24.96 16.98 17.88
C HIS A 179 24.03 17.06 19.10
N ALA A 180 23.75 18.28 19.58
CA ALA A 180 22.86 18.46 20.74
C ALA A 180 21.45 17.92 20.50
N PHE A 181 20.91 18.06 19.28
CA PHE A 181 19.61 17.49 18.92
C PHE A 181 19.67 15.96 18.84
N ARG A 182 20.70 15.40 18.20
CA ARG A 182 20.93 13.95 18.12
C ARG A 182 20.96 13.29 19.50
N GLU A 183 21.74 13.84 20.43
CA GLU A 183 21.84 13.30 21.79
C GLU A 183 20.52 13.37 22.55
N ARG A 184 19.69 14.41 22.32
CA ARG A 184 18.33 14.46 22.88
C ARG A 184 17.45 13.33 22.34
N LEU A 185 17.48 13.08 21.04
CA LEU A 185 16.71 12.01 20.40
C LEU A 185 17.17 10.64 20.88
N ARG A 186 18.48 10.39 20.90
CA ARG A 186 19.08 9.13 21.39
C ARG A 186 18.67 8.85 22.83
N ARG A 187 18.74 9.86 23.70
CA ARG A 187 18.29 9.71 25.10
C ARG A 187 16.80 9.40 25.20
N ALA A 188 15.95 10.02 24.38
CA ALA A 188 14.51 9.73 24.38
C ALA A 188 14.24 8.28 23.95
N VAL A 189 14.89 7.82 22.88
CA VAL A 189 14.78 6.43 22.41
C VAL A 189 15.31 5.46 23.47
N ALA A 190 16.48 5.70 24.05
CA ALA A 190 17.03 4.86 25.12
C ALA A 190 16.07 4.73 26.31
N GLN A 191 15.48 5.85 26.76
CA GLN A 191 14.45 5.81 27.79
C GLN A 191 13.20 5.01 27.36
N GLY A 192 12.82 5.11 26.08
CA GLY A 192 11.72 4.32 25.53
C GLY A 192 12.02 2.83 25.48
N MET A 193 13.26 2.47 25.13
CA MET A 193 13.77 1.09 25.18
C MET A 193 13.74 0.55 26.61
N ASP A 194 14.24 1.30 27.59
CA ASP A 194 14.26 0.90 29.00
C ASP A 194 12.84 0.73 29.61
N LYS A 195 11.84 1.41 29.04
CA LYS A 195 10.46 1.40 29.55
C LYS A 195 9.48 0.56 28.72
N GLY A 196 9.83 0.20 27.48
CA GLY A 196 8.92 -0.46 26.53
C GLY A 196 7.80 0.44 26.00
N HIS A 197 7.91 1.76 26.16
CA HIS A 197 6.90 2.73 25.72
C HIS A 197 7.49 4.15 25.60
N THR A 198 6.83 5.06 24.89
CA THR A 198 7.26 6.46 24.82
C THR A 198 7.24 7.13 26.20
N THR A 199 8.25 7.97 26.47
CA THR A 199 8.40 8.66 27.75
C THR A 199 8.07 10.14 27.64
N TYR A 200 7.84 10.79 28.79
CA TYR A 200 7.60 12.22 28.82
C TYR A 200 8.79 12.99 28.25
N GLN A 201 8.51 13.89 27.31
CA GLN A 201 9.46 14.87 26.77
C GLN A 201 8.83 16.27 26.83
N SER A 202 9.67 17.31 26.80
CA SER A 202 9.21 18.69 26.85
C SER A 202 8.34 19.05 25.64
N GLY A 203 7.46 20.04 25.78
CA GLY A 203 6.67 20.55 24.65
C GLY A 203 7.52 21.17 23.53
N GLU A 204 8.76 21.58 23.83
CA GLU A 204 9.73 22.00 22.82
C GLU A 204 10.26 20.82 22.01
N PHE A 205 10.62 19.71 22.67
CA PHE A 205 11.08 18.49 22.01
C PHE A 205 10.08 18.00 20.95
N TRP A 206 8.80 17.92 21.32
CA TRP A 206 7.76 17.43 20.40
C TRP A 206 7.56 18.36 19.20
N ARG A 207 7.58 19.68 19.42
CA ARG A 207 7.44 20.67 18.35
C ARG A 207 8.63 20.67 17.41
N GLU A 208 9.84 20.59 17.98
CA GLU A 208 11.07 20.52 17.22
C GLU A 208 11.12 19.24 16.38
N LEU A 209 10.87 18.07 16.97
CA LEU A 209 10.85 16.80 16.24
C LEU A 209 9.82 16.81 15.10
N ALA A 210 8.60 17.29 15.37
CA ALA A 210 7.55 17.38 14.37
C ALA A 210 7.90 18.34 13.22
N SER A 211 8.46 19.52 13.50
CA SER A 211 8.79 20.47 12.43
C SER A 211 9.97 20.00 11.58
N ARG A 212 10.97 19.37 12.21
CA ARG A 212 12.19 18.91 11.54
C ARG A 212 11.96 17.68 10.66
N LEU A 213 10.95 16.87 10.94
CA LEU A 213 10.62 15.66 10.18
C LEU A 213 9.25 15.71 9.48
N ASP A 214 8.64 16.89 9.36
CA ASP A 214 7.31 17.01 8.74
C ASP A 214 7.30 16.41 7.32
N PRO A 215 6.58 15.30 7.07
CA PRO A 215 6.67 14.58 5.79
C PRO A 215 6.33 15.44 4.56
N THR A 216 5.58 16.53 4.72
CA THR A 216 5.16 17.38 3.59
C THR A 216 6.12 18.54 3.30
N ALA A 217 7.17 18.73 4.09
CA ALA A 217 8.05 19.89 4.00
C ALA A 217 9.55 19.53 3.89
N PRO A 218 9.97 18.72 2.91
CA PRO A 218 11.39 18.43 2.73
C PRO A 218 12.18 19.67 2.30
N GLY A 219 13.41 19.76 2.80
CA GLY A 219 14.35 20.83 2.47
C GLY A 219 14.81 20.79 1.02
N ARG A 220 15.47 21.86 0.53
CA ARG A 220 15.89 21.96 -0.87
C ARG A 220 16.93 20.89 -1.25
N ARG A 221 17.97 20.71 -0.44
CA ARG A 221 19.02 19.71 -0.68
C ARG A 221 18.46 18.31 -0.47
N GLU A 222 17.64 18.13 0.56
CA GLU A 222 16.93 16.89 0.83
C GLU A 222 16.09 16.44 -0.39
N LYS A 223 15.32 17.36 -0.99
CA LYS A 223 14.55 17.11 -2.22
C LYS A 223 15.43 16.66 -3.37
N THR A 224 16.59 17.29 -3.57
CA THR A 224 17.53 16.90 -4.63
C THR A 224 17.99 15.46 -4.46
N ILE A 225 18.46 15.08 -3.28
CA ILE A 225 18.95 13.72 -3.00
C ILE A 225 17.82 12.70 -3.17
N LEU A 226 16.64 12.95 -2.58
CA LEU A 226 15.49 12.05 -2.72
C LEU A 226 15.07 11.88 -4.18
N THR A 227 15.02 12.98 -4.95
CA THR A 227 14.66 12.95 -6.37
C THR A 227 15.65 12.11 -7.17
N GLU A 228 16.93 12.38 -7.01
CA GLU A 228 17.99 11.66 -7.72
C GLU A 228 17.93 10.16 -7.43
N ARG A 229 17.86 9.79 -6.15
CA ARG A 229 17.86 8.39 -5.70
C ARG A 229 16.60 7.65 -6.15
N ILE A 230 15.43 8.27 -6.03
CA ILE A 230 14.16 7.67 -6.50
C ILE A 230 14.19 7.50 -8.02
N LEU A 231 14.60 8.51 -8.79
CA LEU A 231 14.59 8.44 -10.25
C LEU A 231 15.62 7.46 -10.82
N SER A 232 16.73 7.21 -10.10
CA SER A 232 17.80 6.33 -10.55
C SER A 232 17.67 4.89 -10.06
N ARG A 233 16.97 4.65 -8.94
CA ARG A 233 16.98 3.34 -8.26
C ARG A 233 15.61 2.77 -7.87
N ALA A 234 14.50 3.51 -8.05
CA ALA A 234 13.18 2.98 -7.69
C ALA A 234 12.65 1.88 -8.64
N GLY A 235 13.29 1.71 -9.80
CA GLY A 235 12.97 0.74 -10.84
C GLY A 235 14.01 0.79 -11.95
N ASP A 236 13.66 0.26 -13.12
CA ASP A 236 14.48 0.42 -14.32
C ASP A 236 14.60 1.90 -14.69
N ALA A 237 15.82 2.39 -14.91
CA ALA A 237 16.08 3.82 -15.07
C ALA A 237 15.42 4.42 -16.32
N GLU A 238 15.35 3.66 -17.44
CA GLU A 238 14.71 4.13 -18.66
C GLU A 238 13.18 4.16 -18.48
N MET A 239 12.60 3.12 -17.88
CA MET A 239 11.17 3.10 -17.57
C MET A 239 10.77 4.24 -16.64
N ILE A 240 11.54 4.48 -15.58
CA ILE A 240 11.31 5.58 -14.63
C ILE A 240 11.40 6.94 -15.32
N ALA A 241 12.40 7.14 -16.20
CA ALA A 241 12.54 8.38 -16.96
C ALA A 241 11.31 8.63 -17.84
N HIS A 242 10.85 7.61 -18.57
CA HIS A 242 9.64 7.72 -19.41
C HIS A 242 8.37 7.98 -18.60
N LEU A 243 8.21 7.32 -17.44
CA LEU A 243 7.08 7.57 -16.54
C LEU A 243 7.09 9.01 -16.01
N LYS A 244 8.26 9.47 -15.55
CA LYS A 244 8.45 10.84 -15.05
C LYS A 244 8.10 11.87 -16.12
N ASP A 245 8.65 11.75 -17.33
CA ASP A 245 8.40 12.70 -18.41
C ASP A 245 6.92 12.70 -18.84
N ALA A 246 6.29 11.52 -18.87
CA ALA A 246 4.86 11.41 -19.17
C ALA A 246 3.97 12.04 -18.09
N LEU A 247 4.32 11.87 -16.81
CA LEU A 247 3.62 12.50 -15.69
C LEU A 247 3.79 14.02 -15.72
N VAL A 248 5.00 14.52 -15.95
CA VAL A 248 5.27 15.96 -16.11
C VAL A 248 4.45 16.53 -17.26
N GLY A 249 4.45 15.88 -18.43
CA GLY A 249 3.69 16.32 -19.60
C GLY A 249 2.16 16.28 -19.40
N GLN A 250 1.65 15.53 -18.43
CA GLN A 250 0.22 15.45 -18.11
C GLN A 250 -0.18 16.34 -16.91
N GLY A 251 0.76 16.85 -16.12
CA GLY A 251 0.47 17.52 -14.85
C GLY A 251 0.13 16.55 -13.71
N GLY A 252 0.69 15.34 -13.76
CA GLY A 252 0.47 14.28 -12.78
C GLY A 252 -0.79 13.43 -13.00
N VAL A 253 -0.98 12.47 -12.11
CA VAL A 253 -2.15 11.59 -12.05
C VAL A 253 -2.59 11.52 -10.60
N SER A 254 -3.78 12.03 -10.31
CA SER A 254 -4.39 11.94 -8.99
C SER A 254 -5.43 10.82 -8.97
N GLY A 255 -5.24 9.87 -8.06
CA GLY A 255 -6.20 8.80 -7.83
C GLY A 255 -6.25 7.72 -8.92
N ARG A 256 -6.85 6.60 -8.52
CA ARG A 256 -6.90 5.35 -9.29
C ARG A 256 -7.70 5.45 -10.59
N ASP A 257 -8.77 6.25 -10.62
CA ASP A 257 -9.67 6.34 -11.78
C ASP A 257 -8.98 6.90 -13.03
N HIS A 258 -7.92 7.69 -12.85
CA HIS A 258 -7.18 8.30 -13.94
C HIS A 258 -6.00 7.44 -14.44
N GLU A 259 -5.52 6.49 -13.64
CA GLU A 259 -4.32 5.69 -13.91
C GLU A 259 -4.46 4.87 -15.20
N ALA A 260 -5.58 4.15 -15.37
CA ALA A 260 -5.80 3.32 -16.57
C ALA A 260 -5.74 4.14 -17.87
N SER A 261 -6.32 5.35 -17.85
CA SER A 261 -6.30 6.25 -19.01
C SER A 261 -4.89 6.75 -19.32
N PHE A 262 -4.11 7.05 -18.27
CA PHE A 262 -2.72 7.47 -18.37
C PHE A 262 -1.84 6.37 -18.94
N LEU A 263 -1.89 5.15 -18.38
CA LEU A 263 -1.05 4.03 -18.81
C LEU A 263 -1.35 3.62 -20.26
N ARG A 264 -2.62 3.59 -20.67
CA ARG A 264 -3.02 3.34 -22.07
C ARG A 264 -2.49 4.39 -23.04
N LYS A 265 -2.46 5.67 -22.63
CA LYS A 265 -1.91 6.76 -23.43
C LYS A 265 -0.39 6.65 -23.55
N LEU A 266 0.29 6.33 -22.45
CA LEU A 266 1.73 6.14 -22.40
C LEU A 266 2.18 4.97 -23.27
N ALA A 267 1.48 3.83 -23.22
CA ALA A 267 1.80 2.64 -24.01
C ALA A 267 1.91 2.90 -25.53
N ARG A 268 1.23 3.92 -26.06
CA ARG A 268 1.29 4.27 -27.50
C ARG A 268 2.61 4.91 -27.94
N LYS A 269 3.38 5.44 -27.00
CA LYS A 269 4.64 6.17 -27.26
C LYS A 269 5.82 5.64 -26.43
N ALA A 270 5.58 4.63 -25.60
CA ALA A 270 6.61 4.01 -24.78
C ALA A 270 7.61 3.22 -25.64
N PRO A 271 8.87 3.10 -25.20
CA PRO A 271 9.83 2.17 -25.81
C PRO A 271 9.33 0.72 -25.67
N ALA A 272 9.90 -0.19 -26.46
CA ALA A 272 9.38 -1.56 -26.64
C ALA A 272 9.14 -2.31 -25.32
N GLU A 273 10.10 -2.27 -24.38
CA GLU A 273 9.99 -3.00 -23.11
C GLU A 273 8.88 -2.42 -22.21
N LEU A 274 8.84 -1.10 -22.04
CA LEU A 274 7.79 -0.45 -21.27
C LEU A 274 6.42 -0.63 -21.95
N GLN A 275 6.34 -0.50 -23.28
CA GLN A 275 5.12 -0.75 -24.03
C GLN A 275 4.59 -2.16 -23.78
N GLN A 276 5.46 -3.18 -23.85
CA GLN A 276 5.11 -4.57 -23.61
C GLN A 276 4.56 -4.79 -22.19
N LEU A 277 5.18 -4.17 -21.18
CA LEU A 277 4.68 -4.21 -19.80
C LEU A 277 3.32 -3.52 -19.67
N LEU A 278 3.15 -2.34 -20.24
CA LEU A 278 1.90 -1.58 -20.15
C LEU A 278 0.74 -2.26 -20.89
N THR A 279 0.99 -2.92 -22.03
CA THR A 279 -0.02 -3.71 -22.72
C THR A 279 -0.35 -5.01 -21.99
N ALA A 280 0.61 -5.60 -21.27
CA ALA A 280 0.36 -6.75 -20.41
C ALA A 280 -0.55 -6.37 -19.23
N ILE A 281 -0.27 -5.24 -18.58
CA ILE A 281 -1.11 -4.65 -17.54
C ILE A 281 -2.53 -4.41 -18.08
N ASP A 282 -2.67 -3.78 -19.25
CA ASP A 282 -4.00 -3.51 -19.82
C ASP A 282 -4.77 -4.80 -20.13
N ALA A 283 -4.10 -5.82 -20.70
CA ALA A 283 -4.73 -7.11 -21.00
C ALA A 283 -5.18 -7.82 -19.71
N TYR A 284 -4.33 -7.84 -18.69
CA TYR A 284 -4.64 -8.42 -17.39
C TYR A 284 -5.83 -7.72 -16.72
N GLU A 285 -5.79 -6.40 -16.64
CA GLU A 285 -6.83 -5.61 -15.96
C GLU A 285 -8.17 -5.64 -16.70
N MET A 286 -8.17 -5.74 -18.02
CA MET A 286 -9.40 -5.93 -18.79
C MET A 286 -10.08 -7.25 -18.42
N PHE A 287 -9.31 -8.34 -18.33
CA PHE A 287 -9.83 -9.64 -17.89
C PHE A 287 -10.27 -9.61 -16.42
N GLY A 288 -9.42 -9.09 -15.54
CA GLY A 288 -9.72 -8.93 -14.11
C GLY A 288 -10.99 -8.11 -13.87
N ARG A 289 -11.19 -7.02 -14.62
CA ARG A 289 -12.40 -6.18 -14.56
C ARG A 289 -13.65 -6.95 -14.93
N VAL A 290 -13.62 -7.74 -16.00
CA VAL A 290 -14.78 -8.56 -16.42
C VAL A 290 -15.21 -9.52 -15.32
N ILE A 291 -14.26 -10.24 -14.72
CA ILE A 291 -14.58 -11.21 -13.66
C ILE A 291 -15.02 -10.49 -12.38
N THR A 292 -14.36 -9.39 -12.02
CA THR A 292 -14.71 -8.60 -10.83
C THR A 292 -16.11 -8.02 -10.95
N ASP A 293 -16.46 -7.42 -12.08
CA ASP A 293 -17.79 -6.84 -12.30
C ASP A 293 -18.89 -7.92 -12.28
N ALA A 294 -18.58 -9.12 -12.79
CA ALA A 294 -19.50 -10.25 -12.72
C ALA A 294 -19.67 -10.77 -11.28
N PHE A 295 -18.58 -10.89 -10.53
CA PHE A 295 -18.60 -11.30 -9.12
C PHE A 295 -19.33 -10.29 -8.23
N ASP A 296 -19.06 -8.99 -8.40
CA ASP A 296 -19.75 -7.94 -7.67
C ASP A 296 -21.21 -7.82 -8.11
N GLY A 297 -21.52 -8.09 -9.37
CA GLY A 297 -22.90 -8.26 -9.85
C GLY A 297 -23.64 -9.36 -9.08
N LEU A 298 -23.01 -10.53 -8.91
CA LEU A 298 -23.57 -11.62 -8.12
C LEU A 298 -23.72 -11.26 -6.64
N ARG A 299 -22.72 -10.59 -6.04
CA ARG A 299 -22.78 -10.12 -4.65
C ARG A 299 -23.92 -9.13 -4.44
N TYR A 300 -24.07 -8.15 -5.32
CA TYR A 300 -25.16 -7.18 -5.26
C TYR A 300 -26.52 -7.87 -5.36
N CYS A 301 -26.66 -8.83 -6.28
CA CYS A 301 -27.90 -9.60 -6.42
C CYS A 301 -28.24 -10.36 -5.16
N ALA A 302 -27.28 -11.08 -4.56
CA ALA A 302 -27.49 -11.81 -3.33
C ALA A 302 -27.79 -10.88 -2.13
N SER A 303 -27.16 -9.71 -2.09
CA SER A 303 -27.41 -8.69 -1.05
C SER A 303 -28.81 -8.11 -1.15
N SER A 304 -29.27 -7.84 -2.38
CA SER A 304 -30.58 -7.25 -2.65
C SER A 304 -31.73 -8.25 -2.55
N ASN A 305 -31.44 -9.56 -2.48
CA ASN A 305 -32.46 -10.62 -2.48
C ASN A 305 -33.00 -10.96 -1.07
N GLY A 306 -32.82 -10.08 -0.08
CA GLY A 306 -33.42 -10.22 1.26
C GLY A 306 -33.03 -11.51 2.01
N GLY A 307 -31.84 -12.07 1.72
CA GLY A 307 -31.38 -13.33 2.30
C GLY A 307 -31.88 -14.60 1.59
N ALA A 308 -32.75 -14.49 0.58
CA ALA A 308 -33.19 -15.65 -0.20
C ALA A 308 -32.05 -16.14 -1.13
N PRO A 309 -31.91 -17.46 -1.34
CA PRO A 309 -30.88 -18.01 -2.23
C PRO A 309 -31.03 -17.53 -3.68
N VAL A 310 -29.92 -17.07 -4.27
CA VAL A 310 -29.81 -16.64 -5.67
C VAL A 310 -29.27 -17.77 -6.53
N GLY A 311 -29.90 -18.03 -7.68
CA GLY A 311 -29.42 -18.99 -8.67
C GLY A 311 -29.04 -18.33 -10.00
N ALA A 312 -28.51 -19.14 -10.92
CA ALA A 312 -28.10 -18.70 -12.25
C ALA A 312 -29.17 -17.85 -12.97
N GLN A 313 -30.45 -18.25 -12.94
CA GLN A 313 -31.53 -17.51 -13.59
C GLN A 313 -31.66 -16.05 -13.12
N ILE A 314 -31.54 -15.81 -11.80
CA ILE A 314 -31.64 -14.46 -11.23
C ILE A 314 -30.40 -13.65 -11.62
N PHE A 315 -29.21 -14.26 -11.54
CA PHE A 315 -27.97 -13.62 -11.96
C PHE A 315 -27.95 -13.26 -13.45
N SER A 316 -28.41 -14.16 -14.32
CA SER A 316 -28.49 -13.98 -15.77
C SER A 316 -29.37 -12.80 -16.21
N ALA A 317 -30.35 -12.40 -15.39
CA ALA A 317 -31.22 -11.26 -15.66
C ALA A 317 -30.53 -9.91 -15.40
N THR A 318 -29.31 -9.91 -14.87
CA THR A 318 -28.60 -8.69 -14.46
C THR A 318 -27.81 -8.09 -15.60
N LYS A 319 -27.69 -6.75 -15.61
CA LYS A 319 -26.84 -6.04 -16.57
C LYS A 319 -25.38 -6.46 -16.43
N SER A 320 -24.89 -6.62 -15.19
CA SER A 320 -23.50 -7.03 -14.92
C SER A 320 -23.17 -8.39 -15.55
N ALA A 321 -24.06 -9.39 -15.42
CA ALA A 321 -23.83 -10.71 -16.03
C ALA A 321 -23.79 -10.63 -17.57
N GLN A 322 -24.72 -9.88 -18.18
CA GLN A 322 -24.79 -9.73 -19.64
C GLN A 322 -23.57 -8.98 -20.19
N SER A 323 -23.18 -7.87 -19.56
CA SER A 323 -22.00 -7.09 -19.94
C SER A 323 -20.71 -7.89 -19.75
N ALA A 324 -20.56 -8.61 -18.64
CA ALA A 324 -19.39 -9.43 -18.40
C ALA A 324 -19.26 -10.55 -19.43
N LEU A 325 -20.34 -11.26 -19.74
CA LEU A 325 -20.33 -12.30 -20.77
C LEU A 325 -19.90 -11.75 -22.14
N ALA A 326 -20.43 -10.59 -22.54
CA ALA A 326 -20.08 -9.96 -23.81
C ALA A 326 -18.60 -9.56 -23.91
N LEU A 327 -17.98 -9.19 -22.78
CA LEU A 327 -16.58 -8.75 -22.71
C LEU A 327 -15.59 -9.88 -22.40
N LEU A 328 -16.08 -11.03 -21.94
CA LEU A 328 -15.23 -12.15 -21.50
C LEU A 328 -14.37 -12.70 -22.63
N ALA A 329 -14.98 -13.13 -23.75
CA ALA A 329 -14.23 -13.71 -24.87
C ALA A 329 -13.19 -12.74 -25.46
N PRO A 330 -13.51 -11.45 -25.71
CA PRO A 330 -12.50 -10.46 -26.11
C PRO A 330 -11.36 -10.29 -25.09
N SER A 331 -11.66 -10.28 -23.78
CA SER A 331 -10.63 -10.13 -22.74
C SER A 331 -9.70 -11.35 -22.64
N LEU A 332 -10.25 -12.56 -22.73
CA LEU A 332 -9.49 -13.82 -22.77
C LEU A 332 -8.58 -13.88 -23.99
N ALA A 333 -9.10 -13.50 -25.16
CA ALA A 333 -8.31 -13.45 -26.39
C ALA A 333 -7.10 -12.52 -26.25
N ARG A 334 -7.28 -11.35 -25.63
CA ARG A 334 -6.18 -10.38 -25.40
C ARG A 334 -5.12 -10.91 -24.46
N VAL A 335 -5.50 -11.60 -23.38
CA VAL A 335 -4.53 -12.23 -22.46
C VAL A 335 -3.72 -13.31 -23.19
N ARG A 336 -4.39 -14.18 -23.94
CA ARG A 336 -3.76 -15.30 -24.67
C ARG A 336 -2.86 -14.86 -25.82
N SER A 337 -3.25 -13.81 -26.53
CA SER A 337 -2.47 -13.26 -27.63
C SER A 337 -1.33 -12.37 -27.16
N HIS A 338 -1.26 -12.02 -25.87
CA HIS A 338 -0.19 -11.16 -25.36
C HIS A 338 1.12 -11.96 -25.33
N PRO A 339 2.22 -11.45 -25.94
CA PRO A 339 3.43 -12.24 -26.15
C PRO A 339 4.08 -12.74 -24.87
N THR A 340 4.05 -11.96 -23.79
CA THR A 340 4.81 -12.26 -22.56
C THR A 340 3.96 -12.42 -21.31
N LEU A 341 2.65 -12.15 -21.33
CA LEU A 341 1.87 -12.06 -20.09
C LEU A 341 1.78 -13.43 -19.41
N LEU A 342 1.47 -14.49 -20.18
CA LEU A 342 1.41 -15.85 -19.63
C LEU A 342 2.81 -16.41 -19.36
N GLU A 343 3.84 -15.99 -20.08
CA GLU A 343 5.23 -16.40 -19.85
C GLU A 343 5.76 -15.87 -18.51
N TRP A 344 5.50 -14.59 -18.21
CA TRP A 344 5.84 -13.95 -16.93
C TRP A 344 5.15 -14.55 -15.71
N GLU A 345 4.12 -15.36 -15.96
CA GLU A 345 3.27 -16.01 -14.98
C GLU A 345 3.38 -17.54 -15.07
N HIS A 346 4.30 -18.08 -15.89
CA HIS A 346 4.38 -19.52 -16.17
C HIS A 346 4.55 -20.38 -14.91
N ASP A 347 5.42 -19.94 -14.00
CA ASP A 347 5.72 -20.67 -12.75
C ASP A 347 4.63 -20.47 -11.68
N GLU A 348 3.67 -19.59 -11.96
CA GLU A 348 2.68 -19.08 -11.01
C GLU A 348 1.27 -19.32 -11.55
N LYS A 349 0.55 -20.31 -10.98
CA LYS A 349 -0.75 -20.77 -11.49
C LYS A 349 -1.93 -19.78 -11.33
N GLY A 350 -1.69 -18.47 -11.17
CA GLY A 350 -2.72 -17.45 -10.93
C GLY A 350 -3.56 -17.17 -12.17
N ILE A 351 -3.04 -16.33 -13.09
CA ILE A 351 -3.78 -15.89 -14.27
C ILE A 351 -4.07 -17.03 -15.25
N ALA A 352 -3.13 -17.95 -15.48
CA ALA A 352 -3.30 -19.04 -16.44
C ALA A 352 -4.46 -19.96 -16.03
N GLN A 353 -4.53 -20.32 -14.73
CA GLN A 353 -5.64 -21.13 -14.20
C GLN A 353 -6.97 -20.39 -14.33
N ALA A 354 -7.00 -19.06 -14.11
CA ALA A 354 -8.19 -18.27 -14.31
C ALA A 354 -8.60 -18.25 -15.80
N VAL A 355 -7.66 -18.00 -16.72
CA VAL A 355 -7.93 -18.01 -18.17
C VAL A 355 -8.53 -19.34 -18.62
N ASP A 356 -7.95 -20.46 -18.20
CA ASP A 356 -8.45 -21.79 -18.54
C ASP A 356 -9.85 -22.03 -17.96
N ARG A 357 -10.10 -21.59 -16.72
CA ARG A 357 -11.41 -21.73 -16.06
C ARG A 357 -12.53 -21.05 -16.82
N PHE A 358 -12.27 -19.88 -17.38
CA PHE A 358 -13.27 -19.05 -18.04
C PHE A 358 -13.37 -19.31 -19.55
N ASP A 359 -12.51 -20.16 -20.12
CA ASP A 359 -12.46 -20.39 -21.55
C ASP A 359 -13.71 -21.05 -22.14
N GLU A 360 -14.38 -21.91 -21.38
CA GLU A 360 -15.56 -22.64 -21.84
C GLU A 360 -16.87 -21.90 -21.58
N VAL A 361 -16.81 -20.72 -20.96
CA VAL A 361 -18.01 -19.94 -20.63
C VAL A 361 -18.64 -19.40 -21.91
N ARG A 362 -19.88 -19.80 -22.20
CA ARG A 362 -20.64 -19.35 -23.39
C ARG A 362 -21.95 -18.66 -23.02
N THR A 363 -22.47 -18.94 -21.84
CA THR A 363 -23.73 -18.39 -21.32
C THR A 363 -23.53 -17.69 -19.98
N THR A 364 -24.52 -16.90 -19.56
CA THR A 364 -24.50 -16.26 -18.24
C THR A 364 -24.68 -17.27 -17.10
N ALA A 365 -25.26 -18.44 -17.39
CA ALA A 365 -25.32 -19.55 -16.45
C ALA A 365 -23.94 -20.20 -16.26
N ASP A 366 -23.20 -20.43 -17.35
CA ASP A 366 -21.81 -20.92 -17.27
C ASP A 366 -20.94 -19.93 -16.49
N LEU A 367 -21.15 -18.62 -16.72
CA LEU A 367 -20.44 -17.56 -16.01
C LEU A 367 -20.72 -17.60 -14.49
N PHE A 368 -21.98 -17.80 -14.10
CA PHE A 368 -22.36 -17.96 -12.68
C PHE A 368 -21.60 -19.12 -12.03
N ASP A 369 -21.58 -20.29 -12.67
CA ASP A 369 -20.92 -21.47 -12.14
C ASP A 369 -19.41 -21.32 -12.12
N ALA A 370 -18.82 -20.77 -13.20
CA ALA A 370 -17.38 -20.54 -13.31
C ALA A 370 -16.87 -19.57 -12.24
N ILE A 371 -17.59 -18.47 -11.98
CA ILE A 371 -17.24 -17.49 -10.92
C ILE A 371 -17.25 -18.14 -9.55
N LEU A 372 -18.33 -18.85 -9.21
CA LEU A 372 -18.46 -19.47 -7.90
C LEU A 372 -17.40 -20.57 -7.70
N HIS A 373 -17.16 -21.38 -8.73
CA HIS A 373 -16.13 -22.41 -8.68
C HIS A 373 -14.72 -21.83 -8.55
N HIS A 374 -14.41 -20.79 -9.31
CA HIS A 374 -13.13 -20.08 -9.22
C HIS A 374 -12.93 -19.49 -7.82
N HIS A 375 -13.96 -18.82 -7.28
CA HIS A 375 -13.95 -18.28 -5.94
C HIS A 375 -13.70 -19.37 -4.88
N ASP A 376 -14.45 -20.48 -4.93
CA ASP A 376 -14.29 -21.60 -3.99
C ASP A 376 -12.87 -22.18 -4.05
N GLN A 377 -12.31 -22.35 -5.26
CA GLN A 377 -10.94 -22.80 -5.45
C GLN A 377 -9.92 -21.81 -4.86
N VAL A 378 -10.07 -20.52 -5.13
CA VAL A 378 -9.19 -19.47 -4.59
C VAL A 378 -9.24 -19.47 -3.06
N GLN A 379 -10.43 -19.51 -2.45
CA GLN A 379 -10.54 -19.47 -1.00
C GLN A 379 -9.98 -20.74 -0.36
N SER A 380 -10.27 -21.92 -0.90
CA SER A 380 -9.78 -23.20 -0.35
C SER A 380 -8.25 -23.33 -0.38
N LYS A 381 -7.56 -22.72 -1.35
CA LYS A 381 -6.10 -22.74 -1.47
C LYS A 381 -5.37 -21.74 -0.57
N LYS A 382 -6.08 -20.85 0.13
CA LYS A 382 -5.42 -19.81 0.95
C LYS A 382 -4.79 -20.37 2.21
N PRO A 383 -3.58 -19.95 2.59
CA PRO A 383 -2.96 -20.42 3.82
C PRO A 383 -3.69 -19.89 5.08
N PRO A 384 -3.53 -20.57 6.23
CA PRO A 384 -2.84 -21.86 6.41
C PRO A 384 -3.70 -23.09 6.09
N HIS A 385 -5.04 -22.98 6.13
CA HIS A 385 -5.96 -24.14 6.05
C HIS A 385 -7.15 -23.92 5.10
N GLY A 386 -7.00 -23.04 4.12
CA GLY A 386 -8.12 -22.50 3.36
C GLY A 386 -8.88 -21.43 4.12
N LYS A 387 -9.66 -20.64 3.37
CA LYS A 387 -10.65 -19.71 3.88
C LYS A 387 -12.03 -20.17 3.43
N ARG A 388 -13.06 -19.82 4.20
CA ARG A 388 -14.44 -20.08 3.82
C ARG A 388 -14.82 -19.20 2.64
N ALA A 389 -15.56 -19.77 1.68
CA ALA A 389 -16.20 -19.02 0.62
C ALA A 389 -17.13 -17.93 1.18
N TRP A 390 -17.29 -16.87 0.39
CA TRP A 390 -18.18 -15.76 0.66
C TRP A 390 -19.64 -16.15 0.40
N PHE A 391 -19.84 -17.08 -0.52
CA PHE A 391 -21.13 -17.67 -0.87
C PHE A 391 -21.27 -19.06 -0.24
N GLU A 392 -22.41 -19.31 0.40
CA GLU A 392 -22.79 -20.62 0.90
C GLU A 392 -23.66 -21.34 -0.13
N ARG A 393 -23.30 -22.59 -0.45
CA ARG A 393 -24.04 -23.42 -1.40
C ARG A 393 -25.33 -23.89 -0.76
N GLY A 394 -26.45 -23.57 -1.39
CA GLY A 394 -27.79 -24.05 -1.05
C GLY A 394 -28.29 -25.14 -2.00
N PRO A 395 -29.53 -25.60 -1.81
CA PRO A 395 -30.17 -26.59 -2.68
C PRO A 395 -30.23 -26.13 -4.15
N HIS A 396 -30.15 -27.09 -5.07
CA HIS A 396 -30.31 -26.86 -6.52
C HIS A 396 -29.34 -25.82 -7.11
N GLY A 397 -28.10 -25.76 -6.61
CA GLY A 397 -27.05 -24.89 -7.13
C GLY A 397 -27.23 -23.39 -6.80
N ARG A 398 -28.20 -23.05 -5.95
CA ARG A 398 -28.38 -21.67 -5.48
C ARG A 398 -27.36 -21.31 -4.41
N VAL A 399 -27.12 -20.02 -4.20
CA VAL A 399 -26.16 -19.51 -3.21
C VAL A 399 -26.75 -18.42 -2.33
N VAL A 400 -26.25 -18.34 -1.10
CA VAL A 400 -26.53 -17.25 -0.15
C VAL A 400 -25.22 -16.53 0.15
N LEU A 401 -25.21 -15.20 0.14
CA LEU A 401 -24.03 -14.41 0.49
C LEU A 401 -23.95 -14.25 2.01
N ARG A 402 -22.77 -14.47 2.60
CA ARG A 402 -22.56 -14.26 4.03
C ARG A 402 -22.62 -12.76 4.37
N ALA A 403 -23.16 -12.44 5.54
CA ALA A 403 -23.46 -11.07 5.96
C ALA A 403 -22.27 -10.09 5.84
N GLY A 404 -21.06 -10.51 6.18
CA GLY A 404 -19.86 -9.66 6.10
C GLY A 404 -19.38 -9.32 4.68
N TYR A 405 -20.03 -9.83 3.63
CA TYR A 405 -19.65 -9.58 2.24
C TYR A 405 -20.73 -8.88 1.41
N THR A 406 -21.81 -8.43 2.06
CA THR A 406 -22.91 -7.72 1.40
C THR A 406 -22.42 -6.48 0.66
N LEU A 407 -23.03 -6.20 -0.48
CA LEU A 407 -22.75 -5.04 -1.31
C LEU A 407 -24.03 -4.21 -1.41
N PRO A 408 -24.14 -3.07 -0.70
CA PRO A 408 -25.38 -2.31 -0.59
C PRO A 408 -25.72 -1.51 -1.86
N GLU A 409 -24.70 -1.14 -2.64
CA GLU A 409 -24.85 -0.35 -3.86
C GLU A 409 -24.55 -1.19 -5.11
N PRO A 410 -25.24 -0.94 -6.23
CA PRO A 410 -24.94 -1.64 -7.48
C PRO A 410 -23.51 -1.32 -7.93
N PRO A 411 -22.76 -2.31 -8.47
CA PRO A 411 -21.43 -2.06 -9.00
C PRO A 411 -21.50 -1.05 -10.14
N SER A 412 -20.61 -0.04 -10.10
CA SER A 412 -20.64 1.08 -11.04
C SER A 412 -20.34 0.68 -12.48
N GLY A 413 -19.61 -0.42 -12.70
CA GLY A 413 -19.22 -0.94 -14.02
C GLY A 413 -18.37 0.03 -14.85
N LYS A 414 -17.78 1.07 -14.23
CA LYS A 414 -17.05 2.12 -14.95
C LYS A 414 -15.54 1.82 -15.04
N GLY A 415 -15.13 1.30 -16.21
CA GLY A 415 -13.99 1.72 -17.07
C GLY A 415 -12.53 1.71 -16.58
N GLY A 416 -12.26 1.68 -15.28
CA GLY A 416 -10.91 1.70 -14.71
C GLY A 416 -10.31 0.32 -14.46
N TYR A 417 -9.03 0.28 -14.11
CA TYR A 417 -8.38 -0.93 -13.60
C TYR A 417 -8.99 -1.38 -12.26
N VAL A 418 -8.94 -2.69 -12.01
CA VAL A 418 -9.30 -3.34 -10.74
C VAL A 418 -8.23 -3.13 -9.69
N HIS A 419 -6.98 -2.90 -10.11
CA HIS A 419 -5.85 -2.62 -9.22
C HIS A 419 -5.19 -1.28 -9.55
N GLU A 420 -4.36 -0.77 -8.63
CA GLU A 420 -3.60 0.47 -8.78
C GLU A 420 -2.10 0.16 -8.95
N TYR A 421 -1.50 0.58 -10.06
CA TYR A 421 -0.12 0.31 -10.47
C TYR A 421 0.88 1.35 -9.96
N ARG A 422 0.62 1.92 -8.78
CA ARG A 422 1.52 2.82 -8.04
C ARG A 422 1.78 4.16 -8.73
N ILE A 423 1.10 4.46 -9.84
CA ILE A 423 1.27 5.73 -10.57
C ILE A 423 0.78 6.93 -9.75
N PRO A 424 -0.39 6.89 -9.08
CA PRO A 424 -0.80 7.98 -8.21
C PRO A 424 0.22 8.26 -7.10
N THR A 425 0.75 7.21 -6.46
CA THR A 425 1.81 7.35 -5.45
C THR A 425 3.08 7.98 -6.04
N PHE A 426 3.58 7.46 -7.17
CA PHE A 426 4.77 7.98 -7.79
C PHE A 426 4.59 9.43 -8.26
N SER A 427 3.42 9.76 -8.81
CA SER A 427 3.03 11.13 -9.12
C SER A 427 3.03 12.02 -7.87
N GLY A 428 2.50 11.52 -6.74
CA GLY A 428 2.54 12.22 -5.45
C GLY A 428 3.97 12.51 -5.00
N PHE A 429 4.88 11.54 -5.12
CA PHE A 429 6.30 11.75 -4.81
C PHE A 429 6.92 12.85 -5.66
N LEU A 430 6.66 12.84 -6.98
CA LEU A 430 7.18 13.88 -7.88
C LEU A 430 6.62 15.26 -7.53
N SER A 431 5.38 15.35 -7.04
CA SER A 431 4.80 16.61 -6.56
C SER A 431 5.45 17.08 -5.25
N ASP A 432 5.56 16.20 -4.24
CA ASP A 432 6.20 16.51 -2.95
C ASP A 432 7.65 17.01 -3.11
N LEU A 433 8.36 16.43 -4.09
CA LEU A 433 9.74 16.76 -4.40
C LEU A 433 9.90 17.96 -5.35
N GLY A 434 8.80 18.53 -5.87
CA GLY A 434 8.81 19.70 -6.74
C GLY A 434 9.22 19.44 -8.19
N VAL A 435 9.14 18.19 -8.64
CA VAL A 435 9.33 17.79 -10.04
C VAL A 435 8.07 18.06 -10.86
N LEU A 436 6.89 17.85 -10.27
CA LEU A 436 5.60 18.30 -10.82
C LEU A 436 5.26 19.68 -10.23
N GLN A 437 4.88 20.62 -11.09
CA GLN A 437 4.46 21.97 -10.71
C GLN A 437 2.95 22.15 -10.81
#